data_AF-A0AA89WH22-F1
#
_entry.id   AF-A0AA89WH22-F1
#
_cell.length_a   1.000
_cell.length_b   1.000
_cell.length_c   1.000
_cell.angle_alpha   90.00
_cell.angle_beta   90.00
_cell.angle_gamma   90.00
#
_symmetry.space_group_name_H-M   'P 1'
#
loop_
_entity.id
_entity.type
_entity.pdbx_description
1 polymer ?
#
loop_
_entity_poly.entity_id
_entity_poly.type
_entity_poly.pdbx_seq_one_letter_code
_entity_poly.pdbx_strand_id
1 'polypeptide(L)'
;MTSFKVRELSSTDTEALLAFESRNREWFESHIDAREPSFYSVQGVAEHIQAYLADFALGAWHPFVIEDASGEIVGRANLKSIDSPKGSAEVGYRVGEQACGQGLATQALKHLIQQAQARWALTQLVAYVFPENVGSQKVLQRCGFVAEQPAPGDQAPAEKRFVLPLQT
;
A
#
# COMPACT_ATOMS: atom_id res chain seq x y z
N MET A 1 2.00 -23.39 5.64
CA MET A 1 1.62 -22.00 5.38
C MET A 1 2.83 -21.33 4.73
N THR A 2 2.66 -20.72 3.57
CA THR A 2 3.74 -19.92 2.96
C THR A 2 4.04 -18.76 3.91
N SER A 3 5.28 -18.68 4.38
CA SER A 3 5.71 -17.60 5.28
C SER A 3 5.98 -16.36 4.44
N PHE A 4 5.43 -15.22 4.86
CA PHE A 4 5.68 -13.93 4.23
C PHE A 4 6.28 -12.97 5.25
N LYS A 5 7.08 -12.03 4.76
CA LYS A 5 7.71 -10.99 5.57
C LYS A 5 7.38 -9.62 5.01
N VAL A 6 7.04 -8.69 5.89
CA VAL A 6 6.93 -7.27 5.53
C VAL A 6 8.16 -6.57 6.07
N ARG A 7 8.87 -5.84 5.20
CA ARG A 7 10.07 -5.08 5.59
C ARG A 7 10.12 -3.74 4.87
N GLU A 8 10.83 -2.79 5.46
CA GLU A 8 11.07 -1.48 4.84
C GLU A 8 11.69 -1.66 3.45
N LEU A 9 11.27 -0.80 2.52
CA LEU A 9 11.88 -0.67 1.21
C LEU A 9 13.33 -0.18 1.37
N SER A 10 14.25 -0.75 0.62
CA SER A 10 15.66 -0.39 0.60
C SER A 10 16.06 0.15 -0.78
N SER A 11 17.08 1.01 -0.82
CA SER A 11 17.69 1.47 -2.07
C SER A 11 18.28 0.33 -2.91
N THR A 12 18.54 -0.82 -2.30
CA THR A 12 19.04 -2.03 -2.97
C THR A 12 17.94 -2.87 -3.63
N ASP A 13 16.65 -2.53 -3.45
CA ASP A 13 15.54 -3.32 -3.96
C ASP A 13 15.24 -3.09 -5.45
N THR A 14 15.99 -2.21 -6.12
CA THR A 14 15.70 -1.77 -7.49
C THR A 14 15.41 -2.90 -8.47
N GLU A 15 16.30 -3.88 -8.58
CA GLU A 15 16.14 -4.97 -9.55
C GLU A 15 14.99 -5.91 -9.19
N ALA A 16 14.88 -6.28 -7.91
CA ALA A 16 13.81 -7.14 -7.42
C ALA A 16 12.43 -6.47 -7.56
N LEU A 17 12.34 -5.17 -7.28
CA LEU A 17 11.11 -4.41 -7.39
C LEU A 17 10.73 -4.20 -8.86
N LEU A 18 11.71 -3.96 -9.75
CA LEU A 18 11.47 -3.91 -11.19
C LEU A 18 10.93 -5.24 -11.73
N ALA A 19 11.55 -6.35 -11.34
CA ALA A 19 11.10 -7.68 -11.74
C ALA A 19 9.65 -7.94 -11.29
N PHE A 20 9.32 -7.58 -10.04
CA PHE A 20 7.97 -7.67 -9.50
C PHE A 20 6.95 -6.81 -10.28
N GLU A 21 7.23 -5.51 -10.47
CA GLU A 21 6.29 -4.60 -11.15
C GLU A 21 6.12 -4.96 -12.62
N SER A 22 7.20 -5.41 -13.28
CA SER A 22 7.14 -5.79 -14.70
C SER A 22 6.31 -7.06 -14.91
N ARG A 23 6.49 -8.08 -14.05
CA ARG A 23 5.73 -9.33 -14.10
C ARG A 23 4.23 -9.11 -13.89
N ASN A 24 3.86 -8.12 -13.09
CA ASN A 24 2.48 -7.87 -12.68
C ASN A 24 1.86 -6.64 -13.37
N ARG A 25 2.51 -6.10 -14.41
CA ARG A 25 2.11 -4.85 -15.06
C ARG A 25 0.66 -4.90 -15.56
N GLU A 26 0.34 -5.86 -16.43
CA GLU A 26 -1.01 -6.00 -17.01
C GLU A 26 -2.06 -6.22 -15.92
N TRP A 27 -1.73 -7.04 -14.92
CA TRP A 27 -2.58 -7.28 -13.76
C TRP A 27 -2.88 -5.99 -13.00
N PHE A 28 -1.88 -5.15 -12.72
CA PHE A 28 -2.09 -3.88 -12.05
C PHE A 28 -2.87 -2.88 -12.91
N GLU A 29 -2.53 -2.75 -14.18
CA GLU A 29 -3.20 -1.82 -15.11
C GLU A 29 -4.69 -2.15 -15.33
N SER A 30 -5.11 -3.40 -15.06
CA SER A 30 -6.53 -3.76 -15.05
C SER A 30 -7.31 -3.36 -13.78
N HIS A 31 -6.62 -2.92 -12.72
CA HIS A 31 -7.22 -2.60 -11.42
C HIS A 31 -6.91 -1.19 -10.90
N ILE A 32 -5.83 -0.57 -11.38
CA ILE A 32 -5.35 0.76 -10.99
C ILE A 32 -4.76 1.47 -12.21
N ASP A 33 -4.56 2.78 -12.10
CA ASP A 33 -3.94 3.57 -13.16
C ASP A 33 -2.55 3.05 -13.54
N ALA A 34 -2.29 3.06 -14.84
CA ALA A 34 -1.00 2.67 -15.38
C ALA A 34 0.10 3.60 -14.91
N ARG A 35 1.28 3.02 -14.64
CA ARG A 35 2.49 3.79 -14.45
C ARG A 35 3.03 4.25 -15.80
N GLU A 36 3.69 5.40 -15.79
CA GLU A 36 4.44 5.89 -16.94
C GLU A 36 5.43 4.82 -17.45
N PRO A 37 5.59 4.65 -18.78
CA PRO A 37 6.48 3.62 -19.34
C PRO A 37 7.92 3.70 -18.81
N SER A 38 8.42 4.90 -18.51
CA SER A 38 9.77 5.13 -17.96
C SER A 38 10.00 4.46 -16.60
N PHE A 39 8.94 4.23 -15.83
CA PHE A 39 9.01 3.53 -14.55
C PHE A 39 9.55 2.11 -14.71
N TYR A 40 9.22 1.41 -15.80
CA TYR A 40 9.60 0.02 -16.03
C TYR A 40 11.04 -0.11 -16.57
N SER A 41 11.97 0.55 -15.88
CA SER A 41 13.41 0.50 -16.13
C SER A 41 14.17 0.52 -14.79
N VAL A 42 15.42 0.05 -14.78
CA VAL A 42 16.26 0.09 -13.56
C VAL A 42 16.38 1.51 -13.03
N GLN A 43 16.58 2.48 -13.92
CA GLN A 43 16.65 3.90 -13.55
C GLN A 43 15.32 4.40 -12.97
N GLY A 44 14.19 4.15 -13.66
CA GLY A 44 12.88 4.61 -13.23
C GLY A 44 12.47 4.03 -11.87
N VAL A 45 12.74 2.75 -11.62
CA VAL A 45 12.51 2.14 -10.30
C VAL A 45 13.46 2.70 -9.25
N ALA A 46 14.75 2.91 -9.57
CA ALA A 46 15.70 3.50 -8.63
C ALA A 46 15.27 4.92 -8.22
N GLU A 47 14.90 5.77 -9.17
CA GLU A 47 14.38 7.12 -8.93
C GLU A 47 13.12 7.08 -8.06
N HIS A 48 12.20 6.15 -8.36
CA HIS A 48 10.98 5.95 -7.57
C HIS A 48 11.30 5.52 -6.12
N ILE A 49 12.26 4.62 -5.92
CA ILE A 49 12.70 4.20 -4.57
C ILE A 49 13.33 5.39 -3.84
N GLN A 50 14.21 6.15 -4.49
CA GLN A 50 14.86 7.31 -3.88
C GLN A 50 13.84 8.36 -3.43
N ALA A 51 12.82 8.65 -4.24
CA ALA A 51 11.74 9.54 -3.86
C ALA A 51 11.01 9.06 -2.59
N TYR A 52 10.67 7.77 -2.53
CA TYR A 52 9.99 7.20 -1.36
C TYR A 52 10.84 7.22 -0.10
N LEU A 53 12.16 7.00 -0.22
CA LEU A 53 13.09 7.06 0.91
C LEU A 53 13.33 8.50 1.38
N ALA A 54 13.36 9.46 0.45
CA ALA A 54 13.43 10.88 0.80
C ALA A 54 12.18 11.33 1.57
N ASP A 55 10.99 10.96 1.10
CA ASP A 55 9.73 11.26 1.80
C ASP A 55 9.63 10.54 3.15
N PHE A 56 10.21 9.34 3.28
CA PHE A 56 10.31 8.65 4.57
C PHE A 56 11.23 9.39 5.55
N ALA A 57 12.36 9.91 5.07
CA ALA A 57 13.26 10.71 5.90
C ALA A 57 12.59 12.02 6.38
N LEU A 58 11.64 12.56 5.62
CA LEU A 58 10.83 13.72 5.98
C LEU A 58 9.58 13.37 6.82
N GLY A 59 9.31 12.10 7.05
CA GLY A 59 8.15 11.64 7.80
C GLY A 59 6.82 11.75 7.06
N ALA A 60 6.84 11.87 5.74
CA ALA A 60 5.65 11.96 4.89
C ALA A 60 5.21 10.58 4.36
N TRP A 61 6.11 9.61 4.31
CA TRP A 61 5.86 8.25 3.82
C TRP A 61 6.50 7.19 4.73
N HIS A 62 6.03 5.95 4.65
CA HIS A 62 6.72 4.79 5.18
C HIS A 62 6.54 3.60 4.23
N PRO A 63 7.50 3.36 3.32
CA PRO A 63 7.37 2.37 2.27
C PRO A 63 7.84 0.97 2.70
N PHE A 64 7.07 -0.06 2.34
CA PHE A 64 7.41 -1.47 2.61
C PHE A 64 7.26 -2.34 1.37
N VAL A 65 8.02 -3.43 1.35
CA VAL A 65 7.86 -4.56 0.44
C VAL A 65 7.40 -5.79 1.21
N ILE A 66 6.70 -6.68 0.51
CA ILE A 66 6.27 -7.98 1.01
C ILE A 66 7.12 -9.03 0.29
N GLU A 67 7.85 -9.82 1.06
CA GLU A 67 8.66 -10.94 0.56
C GLU A 67 8.00 -12.27 0.87
N ASP A 68 8.15 -13.23 -0.03
CA ASP A 68 7.83 -14.62 0.25
C ASP A 68 8.99 -15.34 0.97
N ALA A 69 8.82 -16.65 1.19
CA ALA A 69 9.82 -17.47 1.88
C ALA A 69 11.15 -17.61 1.13
N SER A 70 11.18 -17.32 -0.18
CA SER A 70 12.39 -17.32 -1.00
C SER A 70 13.12 -15.98 -1.01
N GLY A 71 12.52 -14.94 -0.43
CA GLY A 71 13.02 -13.56 -0.48
C GLY A 71 12.59 -12.80 -1.73
N GLU A 72 11.68 -13.35 -2.54
CA GLU A 72 11.15 -12.65 -3.70
C GLU A 72 10.11 -11.59 -3.26
N ILE A 73 10.19 -10.39 -3.84
CA ILE A 73 9.17 -9.36 -3.65
C ILE A 73 7.89 -9.79 -4.37
N VAL A 74 6.84 -10.00 -3.59
CA VAL A 74 5.50 -10.41 -4.06
C VAL A 74 4.43 -9.35 -3.82
N GLY A 75 4.81 -8.21 -3.23
CA GLY A 75 3.90 -7.11 -2.99
C GLY A 75 4.56 -5.88 -2.39
N ARG A 76 3.76 -4.82 -2.26
CA ARG A 76 4.14 -3.56 -1.63
C ARG A 76 3.04 -3.12 -0.68
N ALA A 77 3.40 -2.43 0.39
CA ALA A 77 2.47 -1.85 1.34
C ALA A 77 3.08 -0.55 1.89
N ASN A 78 2.34 0.55 1.88
CA ASN A 78 2.88 1.85 2.25
C ASN A 78 1.91 2.60 3.15
N LEU A 79 2.46 3.31 4.14
CA LEU A 79 1.84 4.51 4.67
C LEU A 79 2.29 5.68 3.78
N LYS A 80 1.35 6.51 3.34
CA LYS A 80 1.63 7.69 2.53
C LYS A 80 0.85 8.89 3.05
N SER A 81 1.30 10.09 2.70
CA SER A 81 0.69 11.33 3.16
C SER A 81 0.54 11.38 4.69
N ILE A 82 1.57 10.94 5.40
CA ILE A 82 1.59 10.97 6.86
C ILE A 82 1.53 12.43 7.32
N ASP A 83 0.44 12.78 7.99
CA ASP A 83 0.14 14.09 8.54
C ASP A 83 0.16 13.96 10.07
N SER A 84 1.34 14.17 10.65
CA SER A 84 1.54 14.08 12.11
C SER A 84 0.65 15.06 12.88
N PRO A 85 0.49 16.34 12.47
CA PRO A 85 -0.47 17.24 13.12
C PRO A 85 -1.91 16.75 13.16
N LYS A 86 -2.39 16.07 12.10
CA LYS A 86 -3.73 15.48 12.06
C LYS A 86 -3.80 14.04 12.58
N GLY A 87 -2.65 13.45 12.95
CA GLY A 87 -2.55 12.06 13.39
C GLY A 87 -3.05 11.06 12.35
N SER A 88 -2.83 11.32 11.05
CA SER A 88 -3.42 10.50 9.98
C SER A 88 -2.42 10.11 8.89
N ALA A 89 -2.65 8.97 8.27
CA ALA A 89 -1.98 8.59 7.03
C ALA A 89 -2.92 7.79 6.13
N GLU A 90 -2.61 7.76 4.83
CA GLU A 90 -3.28 6.86 3.90
C GLU A 90 -2.52 5.54 3.79
N VAL A 91 -3.24 4.41 3.78
CA VAL A 91 -2.68 3.10 3.48
C VAL A 91 -2.86 2.77 2.00
N GLY A 92 -1.84 2.16 1.40
CA GLY A 92 -1.95 1.60 0.05
C GLY A 92 -1.12 0.33 -0.09
N TYR A 93 -1.66 -0.69 -0.76
CA TYR A 93 -0.96 -1.94 -1.01
C TYR A 93 -1.30 -2.50 -2.40
N ARG A 94 -0.35 -3.23 -2.98
CA ARG A 94 -0.56 -4.02 -4.20
C ARG A 94 0.15 -5.37 -4.02
N VAL A 95 -0.49 -6.44 -4.44
CA VAL A 95 0.03 -7.82 -4.34
C VAL A 95 -0.01 -8.41 -5.74
N GLY A 96 1.06 -9.14 -6.10
CA GLY A 96 1.15 -9.77 -7.41
C GLY A 96 0.03 -10.79 -7.63
N GLU A 97 -0.34 -11.02 -8.88
CA GLU A 97 -1.49 -11.85 -9.28
C GLU A 97 -1.42 -13.25 -8.66
N GLN A 98 -0.25 -13.90 -8.76
CA GLN A 98 -0.03 -15.26 -8.24
C GLN A 98 -0.04 -15.33 -6.70
N ALA A 99 0.13 -14.19 -6.03
CA ALA A 99 0.17 -14.07 -4.59
C ALA A 99 -1.17 -13.59 -3.98
N CYS A 100 -2.14 -13.23 -4.82
CA CYS A 100 -3.48 -12.85 -4.41
C CYS A 100 -4.25 -14.01 -3.77
N GLY A 101 -5.28 -13.67 -2.97
CA GLY A 101 -6.16 -14.68 -2.33
C GLY A 101 -5.55 -15.43 -1.15
N GLN A 102 -4.24 -15.29 -0.87
CA GLN A 102 -3.54 -16.00 0.20
C GLN A 102 -3.45 -15.20 1.53
N GLY A 103 -4.15 -14.07 1.63
CA GLY A 103 -4.22 -13.25 2.85
C GLY A 103 -3.03 -12.30 3.08
N LEU A 104 -2.11 -12.18 2.12
CA LEU A 104 -0.90 -11.34 2.22
C LEU A 104 -1.25 -9.86 2.41
N ALA A 105 -2.18 -9.33 1.62
CA ALA A 105 -2.61 -7.94 1.74
C ALA A 105 -3.17 -7.63 3.14
N THR A 106 -3.90 -8.59 3.75
CA THR A 106 -4.39 -8.45 5.13
C THR A 106 -3.24 -8.45 6.13
N GLN A 107 -2.25 -9.34 5.97
CA GLN A 107 -1.07 -9.37 6.85
C GLN A 107 -0.25 -8.08 6.74
N ALA A 108 -0.05 -7.59 5.51
CA ALA A 108 0.64 -6.34 5.26
C ALA A 108 -0.11 -5.13 5.82
N LEU A 109 -1.44 -5.06 5.64
CA LEU A 109 -2.24 -3.98 6.22
C LEU A 109 -2.21 -3.98 7.75
N LYS A 110 -2.24 -5.16 8.39
CA LYS A 110 -2.04 -5.27 9.85
C LYS A 110 -0.68 -4.77 10.29
N HIS A 111 0.37 -5.04 9.51
CA HIS A 111 1.70 -4.48 9.77
C HIS A 111 1.69 -2.95 9.67
N LEU A 112 1.06 -2.36 8.64
CA LEU A 112 0.93 -0.92 8.52
C LEU A 112 0.18 -0.28 9.70
N ILE A 113 -0.90 -0.92 10.18
CA ILE A 113 -1.64 -0.48 11.38
C ILE A 113 -0.72 -0.44 12.60
N GLN A 114 0.07 -1.48 12.82
CA GLN A 114 1.03 -1.52 13.93
C GLN A 114 2.08 -0.41 13.83
N GLN A 115 2.64 -0.17 12.63
CA GLN A 115 3.62 0.89 12.41
C GLN A 115 3.01 2.28 12.62
N ALA A 116 1.77 2.50 12.16
CA ALA A 116 1.04 3.74 12.36
C ALA A 116 0.88 4.07 13.86
N GLN A 117 0.56 3.07 14.68
CA GLN A 117 0.43 3.25 16.14
C GLN A 117 1.80 3.40 16.81
N ALA A 118 2.70 2.43 16.61
CA ALA A 118 3.91 2.29 17.41
C ALA A 118 5.02 3.28 17.03
N ARG A 119 5.18 3.56 15.72
CA ARG A 119 6.24 4.47 15.23
C ARG A 119 5.75 5.90 15.09
N TRP A 120 4.54 6.07 14.55
CA TRP A 120 4.04 7.37 14.13
C TRP A 120 3.00 7.98 15.08
N ALA A 121 2.57 7.24 16.11
CA ALA A 121 1.54 7.67 17.07
C ALA A 121 0.27 8.24 16.39
N LEU A 122 -0.10 7.67 15.23
CA LEU A 122 -1.27 8.11 14.48
C LEU A 122 -2.55 7.68 15.18
N THR A 123 -3.58 8.50 15.05
CA THR A 123 -4.91 8.27 15.62
C THR A 123 -5.90 7.75 14.59
N GLN A 124 -5.57 7.80 13.30
CA GLN A 124 -6.42 7.25 12.24
C GLN A 124 -5.64 6.85 10.99
N LEU A 125 -6.20 5.90 10.24
CA LEU A 125 -5.77 5.56 8.89
C LEU A 125 -6.92 5.70 7.91
N VAL A 126 -6.61 6.11 6.69
CA VAL A 126 -7.58 6.20 5.60
C VAL A 126 -7.14 5.38 4.40
N ALA A 127 -8.07 4.97 3.55
CA ALA A 127 -7.79 4.32 2.28
C ALA A 127 -8.79 4.77 1.22
N TYR A 128 -8.35 4.88 -0.02
CA TYR A 128 -9.20 5.15 -1.17
C TYR A 128 -9.16 3.95 -2.12
N VAL A 129 -10.34 3.49 -2.54
CA VAL A 129 -10.48 2.28 -3.34
C VAL A 129 -11.56 2.45 -4.39
N PHE A 130 -11.22 2.16 -5.65
CA PHE A 130 -12.21 2.07 -6.73
C PHE A 130 -13.36 1.10 -6.38
N PRO A 131 -14.63 1.46 -6.64
CA PRO A 131 -15.79 0.63 -6.36
C PRO A 131 -15.71 -0.81 -6.90
N GLU A 132 -15.00 -1.00 -8.01
CA GLU A 132 -14.81 -2.27 -8.71
C GLU A 132 -13.78 -3.18 -8.03
N ASN A 133 -12.88 -2.61 -7.21
CA ASN A 133 -11.84 -3.37 -6.51
C ASN A 133 -12.38 -4.03 -5.22
N VAL A 134 -13.23 -5.03 -5.42
CA VAL A 134 -13.86 -5.83 -4.36
C VAL A 134 -12.81 -6.51 -3.47
N GLY A 135 -11.66 -6.89 -4.03
CA GLY A 135 -10.56 -7.51 -3.30
C GLY A 135 -10.02 -6.59 -2.20
N SER A 136 -9.69 -5.34 -2.55
CA SER A 136 -9.19 -4.36 -1.58
C SER A 136 -10.25 -3.98 -0.54
N GLN A 137 -11.52 -3.80 -0.95
CA GLN A 137 -12.61 -3.53 -0.01
C GLN A 137 -12.75 -4.63 1.06
N LYS A 138 -12.67 -5.91 0.66
CA LYS A 138 -12.70 -7.04 1.61
C LYS A 138 -11.47 -7.07 2.53
N VAL A 139 -10.29 -6.66 2.06
CA VAL A 139 -9.09 -6.59 2.91
C VAL A 139 -9.23 -5.49 3.97
N LEU A 140 -9.69 -4.30 3.57
CA LEU A 140 -9.96 -3.17 4.45
C LEU A 140 -10.97 -3.54 5.55
N GLN A 141 -12.12 -4.09 5.16
CA GLN A 141 -13.16 -4.53 6.10
C GLN A 141 -12.65 -5.56 7.11
N ARG A 142 -11.85 -6.54 6.66
CA ARG A 142 -11.24 -7.55 7.56
C ARG A 142 -10.25 -6.95 8.55
N CYS A 143 -9.68 -5.78 8.23
CA CYS A 143 -8.77 -5.06 9.12
C CYS A 143 -9.47 -3.96 9.94
N GLY A 144 -10.82 -3.93 9.91
CA GLY A 144 -11.62 -3.02 10.75
C GLY A 144 -11.89 -1.66 10.13
N PHE A 145 -11.47 -1.40 8.89
CA PHE A 145 -11.83 -0.16 8.20
C PHE A 145 -13.33 -0.15 7.87
N VAL A 146 -13.95 1.02 8.03
CA VAL A 146 -15.35 1.27 7.71
C VAL A 146 -15.43 2.22 6.52
N ALA A 147 -16.30 1.91 5.55
CA ALA A 147 -16.55 2.80 4.42
C ALA A 147 -17.31 4.04 4.89
N GLU A 148 -16.81 5.22 4.55
CA GLU A 148 -17.57 6.47 4.73
C GLU A 148 -18.66 6.55 3.66
N GLN A 149 -19.86 6.95 4.08
CA GLN A 149 -20.92 7.26 3.14
C GLN A 149 -20.72 8.70 2.62
N PRO A 150 -20.89 8.95 1.32
CA PRO A 150 -20.94 10.33 0.82
C PRO A 150 -22.10 11.08 1.49
N ALA A 151 -21.95 12.39 1.65
CA ALA A 151 -23.03 13.20 2.21
C ALA A 151 -24.26 13.14 1.28
N PRO A 152 -25.49 13.22 1.83
CA PRO A 152 -26.70 13.22 1.02
C PRO A 152 -26.67 14.36 0.00
N GLY A 153 -26.75 14.03 -1.30
CA GLY A 153 -26.75 15.01 -2.40
C GLY A 153 -25.41 15.19 -3.11
N ASP A 154 -24.31 14.65 -2.57
CA ASP A 154 -23.04 14.66 -3.27
C ASP A 154 -23.00 13.60 -4.38
N GLN A 155 -22.31 13.95 -5.47
CA GLN A 155 -21.99 12.98 -6.50
C GLN A 155 -21.04 11.93 -5.91
N ALA A 156 -21.31 10.64 -6.18
CA ALA A 156 -20.47 9.57 -5.66
C ALA A 156 -19.01 9.78 -6.12
N PRO A 157 -18.03 9.78 -5.19
CA PRO A 157 -16.64 9.95 -5.56
C PRO A 157 -16.17 8.79 -6.44
N ALA A 158 -15.17 9.04 -7.30
CA ALA A 158 -14.57 8.01 -8.15
C ALA A 158 -13.98 6.85 -7.31
N GLU A 159 -13.52 7.14 -6.10
CA GLU A 159 -13.02 6.16 -5.14
C GLU A 159 -13.81 6.23 -3.83
N LYS A 160 -14.08 5.07 -3.24
CA LYS A 160 -14.68 4.97 -1.91
C LYS A 160 -13.61 5.22 -0.86
N ARG A 161 -13.91 6.10 0.10
CA ARG A 161 -13.08 6.37 1.26
C ARG A 161 -13.41 5.40 2.39
N PHE A 162 -12.38 4.81 2.98
CA PHE A 162 -12.45 3.93 4.14
C PHE A 162 -11.63 4.53 5.27
N VAL A 163 -12.10 4.41 6.50
CA VAL A 163 -11.43 4.95 7.69
C VAL A 163 -11.31 3.89 8.78
N LEU A 164 -10.15 3.87 9.43
CA LEU A 164 -9.89 3.10 10.65
C LEU A 164 -9.41 4.06 11.74
N PRO A 165 -10.24 4.36 12.75
CA PRO A 165 -9.76 4.99 13.98
C PRO A 165 -8.80 4.04 14.70
N LEU A 166 -7.66 4.55 15.12
CA LEU A 166 -6.68 3.81 15.91
C LEU A 166 -6.93 4.10 17.38
N GLN A 167 -7.10 3.05 18.18
CA GLN A 167 -7.14 3.21 19.63
C GLN A 167 -5.72 3.51 20.12
N THR A 168 -5.62 4.52 20.99
CA THR A 168 -4.39 4.94 21.66
C THR A 168 -4.10 4.06 22.88
#